data_AF-A0AAV0MYX0-F1
#
_entry.id   AF-A0AAV0MYX0-F1
#
_cell.length_a   1.000
_cell.length_b   1.000
_cell.length_c   1.000
_cell.angle_alpha   90.00
_cell.angle_beta   90.00
_cell.angle_gamma   90.00
#
_symmetry.space_group_name_H-M   'P 1'
#
loop_
_entity.id
_entity.type
_entity.pdbx_description
1 polymer ?
#
loop_
_entity_poly.entity_id
_entity_poly.type
_entity_poly.pdbx_seq_one_letter_code
_entity_poly.pdbx_strand_id
1 'polypeptide(L)' 'MEVYGEGRWHQVPIRAGLNRCRKSCRLRWLNYLKPSIKRGEFSDDEVDLIIRLHKLLGNR' A
#
# COMPACT_ATOMS: atom_id res chain seq x y z
N MET A 1 11.82 6.36 -3.17
CA MET A 1 11.81 5.63 -1.88
C MET A 1 12.84 4.52 -1.84
N GLU A 2 13.36 4.04 -2.97
CA GLU A 2 14.62 3.27 -3.03
C GLU A 2 15.77 3.98 -2.30
N VAL A 3 15.82 5.32 -2.34
CA VAL A 3 16.88 6.13 -1.71
C VAL A 3 16.78 6.25 -0.17
N TYR A 4 15.61 5.98 0.45
CA TYR A 4 15.41 6.23 1.90
C TYR A 4 14.78 5.07 2.69
N GLY A 5 14.51 3.94 2.02
CA GLY A 5 14.04 2.69 2.63
C GLY A 5 12.59 2.73 3.13
N GLU A 6 11.89 1.60 3.02
CA GLU A 6 10.70 1.34 3.83
C GLU A 6 11.13 1.39 5.31
N GLY A 7 10.70 2.40 6.07
CA GLY A 7 11.00 2.49 7.51
C GLY A 7 11.24 3.90 8.04
N ARG A 8 11.81 4.82 7.25
CA ARG A 8 12.10 6.20 7.68
C ARG A 8 11.01 7.20 7.28
N TRP A 9 9.75 6.84 7.50
CA TRP A 9 8.56 7.62 7.10
C TRP A 9 8.51 9.04 7.67
N HIS A 10 9.22 9.32 8.76
CA HIS A 10 9.28 10.66 9.36
C HIS A 10 10.09 11.66 8.53
N GLN A 11 11.04 11.18 7.72
CA GLN A 11 11.90 12.02 6.89
C GLN A 11 11.25 12.33 5.54
N VAL A 12 10.31 11.48 5.11
CA VAL A 12 9.63 11.58 3.81
C VAL A 12 8.91 12.92 3.62
N PRO A 13 8.03 13.40 4.52
CA PRO A 13 7.33 14.66 4.28
C PRO A 13 8.27 15.87 4.26
N ILE A 14 9.27 15.89 5.15
CA ILE A 14 10.25 16.99 5.24
C ILE A 14 11.07 17.08 3.94
N ARG A 15 11.62 15.96 3.49
CA ARG A 15 12.46 15.94 2.28
C ARG A 15 11.69 16.13 0.99
N ALA A 16 10.42 15.72 0.96
CA ALA A 16 9.56 15.92 -0.19
C ALA A 16 8.92 17.32 -0.24
N GLY A 17 9.18 18.18 0.76
CA GLY A 17 8.53 19.49 0.86
C GLY A 17 7.01 19.40 1.04
N LEU A 18 6.52 18.28 1.60
CA LEU A 18 5.09 18.02 1.74
C LEU A 18 4.62 18.33 3.15
N ASN A 19 3.53 19.12 3.26
CA ASN A 19 2.81 19.29 4.53
C ASN A 19 1.90 18.07 4.80
N ARG A 20 2.53 16.92 5.07
CA ARG A 20 1.85 15.64 5.33
C ARG A 20 2.46 14.95 6.54
N CYS A 21 1.69 14.13 7.22
CA CYS A 21 2.17 13.36 8.37
C CYS A 21 2.82 12.03 7.94
N ARG A 22 3.70 11.51 8.82
CA ARG A 22 4.36 10.20 8.68
C ARG A 22 3.39 9.09 8.26
N LYS A 23 2.23 9.00 8.92
CA LYS A 23 1.20 7.98 8.68
C LYS A 23 0.64 8.07 7.26
N SER A 24 0.33 9.28 6.80
CA SER A 24 -0.21 9.52 5.45
C SER A 24 0.81 9.13 4.38
N CYS A 25 2.08 9.51 4.53
CA CYS A 25 3.14 9.11 3.61
C CYS A 25 3.32 7.59 3.53
N ARG A 26 3.28 6.90 4.68
CA ARG A 26 3.34 5.43 4.73
C ARG A 26 2.15 4.79 4.02
N LEU A 27 0.93 5.24 4.30
CA LEU A 27 -0.27 4.68 3.66
C LEU A 27 -0.28 4.92 2.16
N ARG A 28 0.14 6.12 1.70
CA ARG A 28 0.27 6.42 0.27
C ARG A 28 1.24 5.45 -0.41
N TRP A 29 2.38 5.16 0.22
CA TRP A 29 3.31 4.18 -0.35
C TRP A 29 2.70 2.79 -0.44
N LEU A 30 2.22 2.26 0.68
CA LEU A 30 1.71 0.89 0.78
C LEU A 30 0.49 0.63 -0.11
N ASN A 31 -0.36 1.63 -0.31
CA ASN A 31 -1.61 1.47 -1.06
C ASN A 31 -1.49 1.87 -2.53
N TYR A 32 -0.53 2.75 -2.89
CA TYR A 32 -0.54 3.35 -4.22
C TYR A 32 0.81 3.47 -4.92
N LEU A 33 1.95 3.50 -4.23
CA LEU A 33 3.24 3.80 -4.87
C LEU A 33 4.21 2.63 -4.87
N LYS A 34 4.03 1.63 -3.99
CA LYS A 34 4.91 0.46 -3.94
C LYS A 34 4.89 -0.26 -5.31
N PRO A 35 6.06 -0.56 -5.92
CA PRO A 35 6.11 -1.17 -7.25
C PRO A 35 5.44 -2.54 -7.34
N SER A 36 5.45 -3.30 -6.23
CA SER A 36 4.83 -4.63 -6.16
C SER A 36 3.29 -4.61 -6.14
N ILE A 37 2.67 -3.44 -6.13
CA ILE A 37 1.21 -3.33 -6.22
C ILE A 37 0.83 -3.60 -7.68
N LYS A 38 0.19 -4.75 -7.92
CA LYS A 38 -0.44 -5.05 -9.20
C LYS A 38 -1.56 -4.02 -9.44
N ARG A 39 -1.51 -3.34 -10.59
CA ARG A 39 -2.55 -2.41 -11.05
C ARG A 39 -3.14 -3.01 -12.32
N GLY A 40 -4.38 -3.46 -12.26
CA GLY A 40 -5.05 -4.19 -13.33
C GLY A 40 -6.28 -4.91 -12.78
N GLU A 41 -7.01 -5.56 -13.68
CA GLU A 41 -8.13 -6.42 -13.29
C GLU A 41 -7.61 -7.66 -12.56
N PHE A 42 -8.43 -8.19 -11.66
CA PHE A 42 -8.17 -9.48 -11.04
C PHE A 42 -8.44 -10.59 -12.05
N SER A 43 -7.59 -11.61 -12.05
CA SER A 43 -7.92 -12.86 -12.72
C SER A 43 -9.08 -13.58 -12.03
N ASP A 44 -9.78 -14.45 -12.75
CA ASP A 44 -10.90 -15.22 -12.20
C ASP A 44 -10.50 -16.02 -10.95
N ASP A 45 -9.29 -16.59 -10.94
CA ASP A 45 -8.72 -17.31 -9.80
C ASP A 45 -8.48 -16.39 -8.59
N GLU A 46 -7.99 -15.16 -8.83
CA GLU A 46 -7.80 -14.16 -7.78
C GLU A 46 -9.16 -13.72 -7.19
N VAL A 47 -10.19 -13.56 -8.04
CA VAL A 47 -11.55 -13.23 -7.60
C VAL A 47 -12.14 -14.34 -6.75
N ASP A 48 -12.07 -15.60 -7.19
CA ASP A 48 -12.56 -16.74 -6.42
C ASP A 48 -11.86 -16.85 -5.06
N LEU A 49 -10.54 -16.67 -5.04
CA LEU A 49 -9.76 -16.68 -3.81
C LEU A 49 -10.20 -15.57 -2.86
N ILE A 50 -10.40 -14.34 -3.35
CA ILE A 50 -10.90 -13.22 -2.55
C ILE A 50 -12.25 -13.57 -1.92
N ILE A 51 -13.18 -14.13 -2.70
CA ILE A 51 -14.51 -14.52 -2.21
C ILE A 51 -14.41 -15.59 -1.13
N ARG A 52 -13.59 -16.64 -1.36
CA ARG A 52 -13.40 -17.72 -0.37
C ARG A 52 -12.80 -17.20 0.93
N LEU A 53 -11.76 -16.36 0.84
CA LEU A 53 -11.13 -15.77 2.02
C LEU A 53 -12.09 -14.84 2.76
N HIS A 54 -12.88 -14.05 2.04
CA HIS A 54 -13.88 -13.18 2.66
C HIS A 54 -14.96 -13.98 3.40
N LYS A 55 -15.46 -15.08 2.81
CA LYS A 55 -16.42 -15.98 3.48
C LYS A 55 -15.83 -16.60 4.75
N LEU A 56 -14.55 -16.94 4.75
CA LEU A 56 -13.89 -17.60 5.87
C LEU A 56 -13.51 -16.62 7.00
N LEU A 57 -13.07 -15.41 6.66
CA LEU A 57 -12.46 -14.47 7.61
C LEU A 57 -13.31 -13.22 7.90
N GLY A 58 -14.32 -12.94 7.08
CA GLY A 58 -15.16 -11.74 7.18
C GLY A 58 -14.44 -10.45 6.79
N ASN A 59 -15.02 -9.30 7.15
CA ASN A 59 -14.40 -7.99 7.01
C ASN A 59 -13.55 -7.67 8.25
N ARG A 60 -12.24 -7.92 8.16
CA ARG A 60 -11.27 -7.62 9.22
C ARG A 60 -10.13 -6.77 8.69
#